data_AF-A0A953BPI4-F1
#
_entry.id   AF-A0A953BPI4-F1
#
_cell.length_a   1.000
_cell.length_b   1.000
_cell.length_c   1.000
_cell.angle_alpha   90.00
_cell.angle_beta   90.00
_cell.angle_gamma   90.00
#
_symmetry.space_group_name_H-M   'P 1'
#
loop_
_entity.id
_entity.type
_entity.pdbx_description
1 polymer ?
#
loop_
_entity_poly.entity_id
_entity_poly.type
_entity_poly.pdbx_seq_one_letter_code
_entity_poly.pdbx_strand_id
1 'polypeptide(L)'
;MSQFPGAENADQVPPPPPAAPPTAPGMLAIPDRPAAWPSVVGIICIVFGALRVIGGMWGIGSNVMMMLGTMPVQTMGAGPAGPELLPLIKSMMPFIVAGEALKFLLGIALIVVGWLMHARRPMARPAAVWWSLAKIFATIAGTAYAGWMQYVIMMEVTRMMAEDPNAPPQMQGVMTGVMVATIAMTVIWGLAWGCALPAFLLIWFSRAKVNAEVGRWASRQHGRIS
;
A
#
# COMPACT_ATOMS: atom_id res chain seq x y z
N MET A 1 -57.12 20.47 -79.54
CA MET A 1 -55.86 19.97 -80.14
C MET A 1 -54.74 20.21 -79.15
N SER A 2 -54.38 19.21 -78.34
CA SER A 2 -53.16 19.22 -77.53
C SER A 2 -52.54 17.83 -77.64
N GLN A 3 -51.50 17.72 -78.45
CA GLN A 3 -50.67 16.52 -78.55
C GLN A 3 -50.00 16.31 -77.19
N PHE A 4 -50.26 15.15 -76.56
CA PHE A 4 -49.50 14.68 -75.42
C PHE A 4 -48.13 14.20 -75.94
N PRO A 5 -47.02 14.84 -75.56
CA PRO A 5 -45.71 14.38 -75.95
C PRO A 5 -45.35 13.13 -75.15
N GLY A 6 -45.19 12.03 -75.89
CA GLY A 6 -44.00 11.20 -75.79
C GLY A 6 -43.92 10.30 -74.56
N ALA A 7 -44.59 9.15 -74.65
CA ALA A 7 -44.29 7.94 -73.89
C ALA A 7 -42.95 7.34 -74.35
N GLU A 8 -41.84 8.02 -74.07
CA GLU A 8 -40.49 7.58 -74.41
C GLU A 8 -39.67 7.50 -73.12
N ASN A 9 -39.49 6.27 -72.62
CA ASN A 9 -38.59 5.81 -71.53
C ASN A 9 -39.26 4.88 -70.50
N ALA A 10 -40.20 4.02 -70.91
CA ALA A 10 -40.70 2.95 -70.02
C ALA A 10 -39.77 1.72 -69.93
N ASP A 11 -38.73 1.62 -70.78
CA ASP A 11 -37.88 0.43 -70.90
C ASP A 11 -36.47 0.58 -70.30
N GLN A 12 -36.17 1.66 -69.56
CA GLN A 12 -34.91 1.73 -68.81
C GLN A 12 -35.00 0.86 -67.56
N VAL A 13 -34.67 -0.42 -67.72
CA VAL A 13 -34.37 -1.33 -66.60
C VAL A 13 -33.28 -0.65 -65.76
N PRO A 14 -33.53 -0.31 -64.49
CA PRO A 14 -32.54 0.36 -63.66
C PRO A 14 -31.28 -0.50 -63.59
N PRO A 15 -30.07 0.09 -63.70
CA PRO A 15 -28.84 -0.67 -63.64
C PRO A 15 -28.82 -1.48 -62.34
N PRO A 16 -28.40 -2.75 -62.39
CA PRO A 16 -28.35 -3.59 -61.20
C PRO A 16 -27.53 -2.88 -60.11
N PRO A 17 -28.00 -2.90 -58.84
CA PRO A 17 -27.30 -2.23 -57.76
C PRO A 17 -25.84 -2.73 -57.72
N PRO A 18 -24.85 -1.83 -57.55
CA PRO A 18 -23.46 -2.22 -57.52
C PRO A 18 -23.27 -3.33 -56.49
N ALA A 19 -22.71 -4.46 -56.93
CA ALA A 19 -22.47 -5.61 -56.07
C ALA A 19 -21.66 -5.16 -54.85
N ALA A 20 -22.21 -5.39 -53.65
CA ALA A 20 -21.50 -5.04 -52.42
C ALA A 20 -20.11 -5.70 -52.44
N PRO A 21 -19.03 -4.96 -52.12
CA PRO A 21 -17.70 -5.53 -52.12
C PRO A 21 -17.69 -6.78 -51.23
N PRO A 22 -17.04 -7.88 -51.67
CA PRO A 22 -17.09 -9.14 -50.96
C PRO A 22 -16.65 -8.92 -49.51
N THR A 23 -17.57 -9.12 -48.58
CA THR A 23 -17.28 -9.19 -47.14
C THR A 23 -16.58 -10.51 -46.86
N ALA A 24 -15.37 -10.68 -47.40
CA ALA A 24 -14.45 -11.67 -46.88
C ALA A 24 -14.24 -11.33 -45.40
N PRO A 25 -14.35 -12.29 -44.46
CA PRO A 25 -14.01 -12.07 -43.06
C PRO A 25 -12.54 -11.70 -42.92
N GLY A 26 -12.22 -10.43 -43.15
CA GLY A 26 -10.89 -9.90 -42.89
C GLY A 26 -10.67 -9.94 -41.39
N MET A 27 -9.59 -10.60 -40.95
CA MET A 27 -9.12 -10.49 -39.58
C MET A 27 -8.78 -9.02 -39.34
N LEU A 28 -9.69 -8.30 -38.67
CA LEU A 28 -9.40 -6.95 -38.20
C LEU A 28 -8.25 -7.09 -37.20
N ALA A 29 -7.08 -6.57 -37.56
CA ALA A 29 -5.97 -6.43 -36.63
C ALA A 29 -6.41 -5.44 -35.54
N ILE A 30 -6.98 -5.95 -34.44
CA ILE A 30 -7.34 -5.13 -33.29
C ILE A 30 -6.02 -4.61 -32.71
N PRO A 31 -5.80 -3.28 -32.69
CA PRO A 31 -4.57 -2.73 -32.12
C PRO A 31 -4.44 -3.19 -30.66
N ASP A 32 -3.26 -3.69 -30.28
CA ASP A 32 -2.97 -4.09 -28.90
C ASP A 32 -3.13 -2.88 -27.96
N ARG A 33 -4.27 -2.81 -27.25
CA ARG A 33 -4.53 -1.72 -26.30
C ARG A 33 -3.53 -1.84 -25.14
N PRO A 34 -2.80 -0.76 -24.78
CA PRO A 34 -1.88 -0.80 -23.66
C PRO A 34 -2.62 -1.14 -22.37
N ALA A 35 -2.04 -2.03 -21.56
CA ALA A 35 -2.63 -2.42 -20.29
C ALA A 35 -2.81 -1.19 -19.37
N ALA A 36 -3.99 -1.07 -18.73
CA ALA A 36 -4.34 0.05 -17.86
C ALA A 36 -3.92 -0.18 -16.38
N TRP A 37 -3.78 -1.44 -15.96
CA TRP A 37 -3.43 -1.81 -14.58
C TRP A 37 -2.15 -1.18 -14.02
N PRO A 38 -1.04 -0.93 -14.79
CA PRO A 38 0.18 -0.38 -14.22
C PRO A 38 -0.04 1.01 -13.64
N SER A 39 -0.88 1.82 -14.29
CA SER A 39 -1.22 3.16 -13.85
C SER A 39 -2.06 3.10 -12.57
N VAL A 40 -3.05 2.21 -12.49
CA VAL A 40 -3.89 2.04 -11.28
C VAL A 40 -3.06 1.59 -10.10
N VAL A 41 -2.26 0.52 -10.26
CA VAL A 41 -1.40 0.01 -9.17
C VAL A 41 -0.34 1.05 -8.78
N GLY A 42 0.24 1.76 -9.73
CA GLY A 42 1.18 2.84 -9.46
C GLY A 42 0.57 3.97 -8.61
N ILE A 43 -0.66 4.39 -8.94
CA ILE A 43 -1.39 5.40 -8.14
C ILE A 43 -1.67 4.89 -6.73
N ILE A 44 -2.12 3.64 -6.58
CA ILE A 44 -2.34 3.02 -5.26
C ILE A 44 -1.04 3.07 -4.43
N CYS A 45 0.10 2.67 -5.00
CA CYS A 45 1.39 2.75 -4.31
C CYS A 45 1.75 4.19 -3.91
N ILE A 46 1.52 5.18 -4.78
CA ILE A 46 1.77 6.60 -4.47
C ILE A 46 0.90 7.07 -3.29
N VAL A 47 -0.40 6.77 -3.29
CA VAL A 47 -1.33 7.17 -2.22
C VAL A 47 -0.93 6.51 -0.89
N PHE A 48 -0.71 5.19 -0.88
CA PHE A 48 -0.27 4.49 0.33
C PHE A 48 1.11 4.96 0.81
N GLY A 49 2.03 5.25 -0.10
CA GLY A 49 3.34 5.81 0.21
C GLY A 49 3.24 7.19 0.85
N ALA A 50 2.42 8.09 0.29
CA ALA A 50 2.20 9.43 0.83
C ALA A 50 1.57 9.39 2.23
N LEU A 51 0.56 8.54 2.45
CA LEU A 51 -0.02 8.33 3.78
C LEU A 51 1.01 7.86 4.80
N ARG A 52 1.93 6.97 4.38
CA ARG A 52 3.03 6.49 5.24
C ARG A 52 4.06 7.58 5.54
N VAL A 53 4.39 8.42 4.56
CA VAL A 53 5.32 9.56 4.74
C VAL A 53 4.72 10.56 5.74
N ILE A 54 3.46 10.96 5.55
CA ILE A 54 2.77 11.89 6.46
C ILE A 54 2.69 11.30 7.87
N GLY A 55 2.27 10.02 7.99
CA GLY A 55 2.21 9.33 9.27
C GLY A 55 3.57 9.21 9.96
N GLY A 56 4.64 8.92 9.21
CA GLY A 56 6.01 8.86 9.73
C GLY A 56 6.53 10.22 10.18
N MET A 57 6.27 11.29 9.42
CA MET A 57 6.63 12.66 9.82
C MET A 57 5.92 13.06 11.11
N TRP A 58 4.63 12.77 11.21
CA TRP A 58 3.86 13.01 12.42
C TRP A 58 4.40 12.22 13.61
N GLY A 59 4.69 10.92 13.41
CA GLY A 59 5.26 10.06 14.44
C GLY A 59 6.64 10.52 14.92
N ILE A 60 7.52 10.95 14.01
CA ILE A 60 8.82 11.51 14.39
C ILE A 60 8.62 12.81 15.17
N GLY A 61 7.77 13.71 14.68
CA GLY A 61 7.48 15.00 15.32
C GLY A 61 6.93 14.86 16.74
N SER A 62 5.96 13.96 16.94
CA SER A 62 5.37 13.70 18.27
C SER A 62 6.40 13.11 19.23
N ASN A 63 7.24 12.18 18.76
CA ASN A 63 8.30 11.59 19.56
C ASN A 63 9.38 12.62 19.96
N VAL A 64 9.75 13.51 19.04
CA VAL A 64 10.69 14.60 19.34
C VAL A 64 10.10 15.59 20.35
N MET A 65 8.84 15.98 20.19
CA MET A 65 8.15 16.85 21.17
C MET A 65 8.08 16.19 22.56
N MET A 66 7.83 14.88 22.62
CA MET A 66 7.89 14.15 23.88
C MET A 66 9.30 14.15 24.48
N MET A 67 10.33 13.97 23.67
CA MET A 67 11.74 14.02 24.11
C MET A 67 12.12 15.39 24.67
N LEU A 68 11.60 16.48 24.09
CA LEU A 68 11.81 17.86 24.55
C LEU A 68 10.95 18.22 25.78
N GLY A 69 10.06 17.34 26.24
CA GLY A 69 9.20 17.58 27.39
C GLY A 69 8.08 18.59 27.14
N THR A 70 7.79 18.92 25.87
CA THR A 70 6.76 19.92 25.53
C THR A 70 5.36 19.32 25.46
N MET A 71 5.23 18.00 25.39
CA MET A 71 3.94 17.32 25.51
C MET A 71 3.62 16.99 26.97
N PRO A 72 2.44 17.39 27.48
CA PRO A 72 2.03 17.03 28.84
C PRO A 72 1.86 15.52 28.94
N VAL A 73 2.62 14.88 29.85
CA VAL A 73 2.59 13.42 30.12
C VAL A 73 1.18 12.92 30.43
N GLN A 74 0.29 13.81 30.85
CA GLN A 74 -1.13 13.55 31.10
C GLN A 74 -1.87 12.93 29.90
N THR A 75 -1.41 13.14 28.66
CA THR A 75 -2.03 12.53 27.47
C THR A 75 -1.67 11.05 27.28
N MET A 76 -0.69 10.51 28.01
CA MET A 76 -0.26 9.10 27.90
C MET A 76 -1.04 8.12 28.78
N GLY A 77 -2.18 8.56 29.31
CA GLY A 77 -3.01 7.78 30.24
C GLY A 77 -2.70 8.18 31.67
N ALA A 78 -3.67 8.82 32.30
CA ALA A 78 -3.60 9.38 33.65
C ALA A 78 -3.61 8.31 34.76
N GLY A 79 -2.79 7.25 34.61
CA GLY A 79 -2.62 6.23 35.62
C GLY A 79 -1.53 6.63 36.63
N PRO A 80 -1.65 6.19 37.91
CA PRO A 80 -0.61 6.43 38.93
C PRO A 80 0.77 5.88 38.56
N ALA A 81 0.85 4.91 37.65
CA ALA A 81 2.10 4.35 37.12
C ALA A 81 2.87 5.29 36.16
N GLY A 82 2.30 6.43 35.74
CA GLY A 82 2.88 7.29 34.71
C GLY A 82 4.32 7.78 34.98
N PRO A 83 4.63 8.30 36.18
CA PRO A 83 5.99 8.79 36.49
C PRO A 83 7.05 7.70 36.49
N GLU A 84 6.72 6.50 36.99
CA GLU A 84 7.68 5.39 37.13
C GLU A 84 7.99 4.70 35.80
N LEU A 85 7.05 4.72 34.84
CA LEU A 85 7.27 4.20 33.48
C LEU A 85 8.07 5.16 32.60
N LEU A 86 8.17 6.44 32.96
CA LEU A 86 8.80 7.46 32.12
C LEU A 86 10.28 7.16 31.79
N PRO A 87 11.14 6.73 32.74
CA PRO A 87 12.51 6.33 32.43
C PRO A 87 12.59 5.14 31.47
N LEU A 88 11.70 4.15 31.64
CA LEU A 88 11.61 2.98 30.76
C LEU A 88 11.25 3.40 29.34
N ILE A 89 10.21 4.21 29.17
CA ILE A 89 9.78 4.74 27.87
C ILE A 89 10.92 5.56 27.23
N LYS A 90 11.57 6.44 27.99
CA LYS A 90 12.70 7.24 27.52
C LYS A 90 13.87 6.37 27.03
N SER A 91 14.15 5.26 27.70
CA SER A 91 15.22 4.34 27.25
C SER A 91 14.89 3.63 25.92
N MET A 92 13.60 3.45 25.61
CA MET A 92 13.14 2.83 24.36
C MET A 92 12.97 3.84 23.21
N MET A 93 12.97 5.14 23.50
CA MET A 93 12.73 6.20 22.51
C MET A 93 13.60 6.15 21.25
N PRO A 94 14.93 5.90 21.33
CA PRO A 94 15.76 5.82 20.13
C PRO A 94 15.27 4.75 19.14
N PHE A 95 14.79 3.62 19.64
CA PHE A 95 14.26 2.54 18.82
C PHE A 95 12.90 2.90 18.21
N ILE A 96 12.04 3.59 18.95
CA ILE A 96 10.76 4.11 18.44
C ILE A 96 11.02 5.08 17.29
N VAL A 97 11.91 6.06 17.49
CA VAL A 97 12.27 7.05 16.47
C VAL A 97 12.91 6.38 15.25
N ALA A 98 13.81 5.41 15.45
CA ALA A 98 14.39 4.63 14.37
C ALA A 98 13.33 3.84 13.58
N GLY A 99 12.34 3.27 14.27
CA GLY A 99 11.21 2.57 13.66
C GLY A 99 10.34 3.50 12.80
N GLU A 100 10.05 4.72 13.27
CA GLU A 100 9.30 5.72 12.50
C GLU A 100 10.11 6.23 11.30
N ALA A 101 11.41 6.46 11.47
CA ALA A 101 12.31 6.83 10.36
C ALA A 101 12.34 5.74 9.28
N LEU A 102 12.41 4.46 9.68
CA LEU A 102 12.36 3.35 8.74
C LEU A 102 11.02 3.29 7.98
N LYS A 103 9.89 3.50 8.67
CA LYS A 103 8.56 3.58 8.03
C LYS A 103 8.47 4.73 7.04
N PHE A 104 9.04 5.90 7.38
CA PHE A 104 9.12 7.07 6.52
C PHE A 104 9.91 6.77 5.25
N LEU A 105 11.12 6.20 5.38
CA LEU A 105 11.96 5.82 4.24
C LEU A 105 11.28 4.77 3.34
N LEU A 106 10.63 3.76 3.94
CA LEU A 106 9.85 2.77 3.18
C LEU A 106 8.63 3.40 2.48
N GLY A 107 8.04 4.45 3.05
CA GLY A 107 6.98 5.24 2.42
C GLY A 107 7.49 5.97 1.18
N ILE A 108 8.63 6.66 1.26
CA ILE A 108 9.28 7.30 0.10
C ILE A 108 9.61 6.27 -0.98
N ALA A 109 10.21 5.15 -0.60
CA ALA A 109 10.55 4.08 -1.54
C ALA A 109 9.30 3.54 -2.25
N LEU A 110 8.15 3.44 -1.56
CA LEU A 110 6.89 3.02 -2.16
C LEU A 110 6.36 4.05 -3.19
N ILE A 111 6.52 5.35 -2.91
CA ILE A 111 6.18 6.41 -3.88
C ILE A 111 7.05 6.27 -5.14
N VAL A 112 8.35 6.03 -4.98
CA VAL A 112 9.27 5.81 -6.10
C VAL A 112 8.86 4.58 -6.91
N VAL A 113 8.52 3.46 -6.26
CA VAL A 113 8.00 2.26 -6.94
C VAL A 113 6.71 2.59 -7.71
N GLY A 114 5.76 3.30 -7.10
CA GLY A 114 4.51 3.70 -7.73
C GLY A 114 4.73 4.60 -8.95
N TRP A 115 5.67 5.54 -8.86
CA TRP A 115 6.09 6.38 -9.99
C TRP A 115 6.71 5.57 -11.11
N LEU A 116 7.65 4.66 -10.81
CA LEU A 116 8.27 3.79 -11.82
C LEU A 116 7.23 2.92 -12.53
N MET A 117 6.23 2.42 -11.81
CA MET A 117 5.11 1.67 -12.39
C MET A 117 4.22 2.54 -13.29
N HIS A 118 3.88 3.75 -12.83
CA HIS A 118 3.09 4.70 -13.62
C HIS A 118 3.81 5.10 -14.92
N ALA A 119 5.12 5.35 -14.83
CA ALA A 119 5.98 5.66 -15.96
C ALA A 119 6.36 4.44 -16.81
N ARG A 120 5.85 3.24 -16.47
CA ARG A 120 6.10 1.97 -17.19
C ARG A 120 7.61 1.72 -17.41
N ARG A 121 8.43 1.94 -16.38
CA ARG A 121 9.88 1.69 -16.44
C ARG A 121 10.18 0.20 -16.19
N PRO A 122 11.14 -0.43 -16.90
CA PRO A 122 11.47 -1.84 -16.69
C PRO A 122 12.01 -2.11 -15.27
N MET A 123 12.59 -1.09 -14.62
CA MET A 123 13.05 -1.15 -13.23
C MET A 123 11.91 -1.22 -12.20
N ALA A 124 10.65 -0.99 -12.59
CA ALA A 124 9.53 -1.00 -11.67
C ALA A 124 9.34 -2.35 -10.96
N ARG A 125 9.51 -3.46 -11.69
CA ARG A 125 9.37 -4.82 -11.15
C ARG A 125 10.44 -5.14 -10.09
N PRO A 126 11.76 -5.08 -10.39
CA PRO A 126 12.76 -5.39 -9.39
C PRO A 126 12.69 -4.44 -8.18
N ALA A 127 12.37 -3.16 -8.40
CA ALA A 127 12.17 -2.21 -7.30
C ALA A 127 10.98 -2.60 -6.40
N ALA A 128 9.84 -2.97 -6.99
CA ALA A 128 8.66 -3.41 -6.23
C ALA A 128 8.92 -4.70 -5.44
N VAL A 129 9.65 -5.66 -6.01
CA VAL A 129 10.00 -6.92 -5.33
C VAL A 129 10.92 -6.65 -4.14
N TRP A 130 12.01 -5.89 -4.36
CA TRP A 130 12.95 -5.53 -3.29
C TRP A 130 12.27 -4.75 -2.17
N TRP A 131 11.45 -3.76 -2.52
CA TRP A 131 10.65 -3.00 -1.56
C TRP A 131 9.72 -3.90 -0.76
N SER A 132 9.04 -4.85 -1.42
CA SER A 132 8.09 -5.75 -0.76
C SER A 132 8.78 -6.66 0.26
N LEU A 133 9.95 -7.22 -0.10
CA LEU A 133 10.76 -8.02 0.82
C LEU A 133 11.23 -7.19 2.01
N ALA A 134 11.83 -6.03 1.76
CA ALA A 134 12.29 -5.12 2.81
C ALA A 134 11.15 -4.74 3.77
N LYS A 135 9.97 -4.44 3.23
CA LYS A 135 8.78 -4.12 4.02
C LYS A 135 8.30 -5.30 4.86
N ILE A 136 8.29 -6.53 4.33
CA ILE A 136 7.89 -7.72 5.10
C ILE A 136 8.85 -7.92 6.29
N PHE A 137 10.16 -7.91 6.05
CA PHE A 137 11.16 -8.04 7.13
C PHE A 137 11.03 -6.93 8.18
N ALA A 138 10.91 -5.67 7.75
CA ALA A 138 10.71 -4.54 8.65
C ALA A 138 9.41 -4.66 9.47
N THR A 139 8.35 -5.23 8.88
CA THR A 139 7.07 -5.45 9.57
C THR A 139 7.19 -6.52 10.63
N ILE A 140 7.81 -7.65 10.30
CA ILE A 140 8.03 -8.75 11.26
C ILE A 140 8.89 -8.26 12.43
N ALA A 141 10.04 -7.63 12.13
CA ALA A 141 10.94 -7.10 13.14
C ALA A 141 10.28 -6.03 14.01
N GLY A 142 9.60 -5.05 13.38
CA GLY A 142 8.90 -3.99 14.09
C GLY A 142 7.73 -4.48 14.94
N THR A 143 6.99 -5.48 14.47
CA THR A 143 5.87 -6.07 15.23
C THR A 143 6.36 -6.90 16.40
N ALA A 144 7.43 -7.70 16.20
CA ALA A 144 8.06 -8.45 17.27
C ALA A 144 8.61 -7.53 18.36
N TYR A 145 9.29 -6.45 17.96
CA TYR A 145 9.81 -5.44 18.88
C TYR A 145 8.69 -4.72 19.64
N ALA A 146 7.62 -4.29 18.94
CA ALA A 146 6.48 -3.65 19.58
C ALA A 146 5.76 -4.58 20.58
N GLY A 147 5.59 -5.86 20.22
CA GLY A 147 5.02 -6.85 21.13
C GLY A 147 5.90 -7.09 22.37
N TRP A 148 7.22 -7.18 22.18
CA TRP A 148 8.18 -7.26 23.29
C TRP A 148 8.10 -6.02 24.21
N MET A 149 8.07 -4.82 23.64
CA MET A 149 7.90 -3.58 24.41
C MET A 149 6.60 -3.58 25.23
N GLN A 150 5.48 -3.94 24.60
CA GLN A 150 4.18 -4.01 25.29
C GLN A 150 4.22 -5.04 26.43
N TYR A 151 4.90 -6.16 26.24
CA TYR A 151 5.09 -7.18 27.27
C TYR A 151 5.92 -6.66 28.46
N VAL A 152 7.03 -5.96 28.23
CA VAL A 152 7.86 -5.39 29.30
C VAL A 152 7.09 -4.34 30.10
N ILE A 153 6.35 -3.45 29.43
CA ILE A 153 5.51 -2.45 30.09
C ILE A 153 4.41 -3.14 30.91
N MET A 154 3.79 -4.19 30.38
CA MET A 154 2.76 -4.96 31.08
C MET A 154 3.29 -5.61 32.36
N MET A 155 4.48 -6.21 32.32
CA MET A 155 5.13 -6.80 33.49
C MET A 155 5.34 -5.76 34.60
N GLU A 156 5.78 -4.56 34.22
CA GLU A 156 6.06 -3.49 35.17
C GLU A 156 4.78 -2.89 35.78
N VAL A 157 3.74 -2.67 34.96
CA VAL A 157 2.42 -2.25 35.46
C VAL A 157 1.82 -3.29 36.41
N THR A 158 1.96 -4.58 36.08
CA THR A 158 1.47 -5.67 36.93
C THR A 158 2.21 -5.72 38.27
N ARG A 159 3.53 -5.46 38.26
CA ARG A 159 4.35 -5.36 39.47
C ARG A 159 3.89 -4.21 40.36
N MET A 160 3.69 -3.02 39.80
CA MET A 160 3.19 -1.85 40.54
C MET A 160 1.81 -2.10 41.16
N MET A 161 0.91 -2.76 40.42
CA MET A 161 -0.42 -3.11 40.95
C MET A 161 -0.37 -4.16 42.05
N ALA A 162 0.59 -5.09 42.00
CA ALA A 162 0.79 -6.07 43.06
C ALA A 162 1.34 -5.45 44.36
N GLU A 163 2.05 -4.32 44.24
CA GLU A 163 2.62 -3.58 45.36
C GLU A 163 1.64 -2.56 45.98
N ASP A 164 0.57 -2.18 45.28
CA ASP A 164 -0.45 -1.25 45.78
C ASP A 164 -1.42 -1.96 46.75
N PRO A 165 -1.44 -1.59 48.06
CA PRO A 165 -2.33 -2.19 49.04
C PRO A 165 -3.82 -1.96 48.76
N ASN A 166 -4.15 -0.98 47.91
CA ASN A 166 -5.53 -0.63 47.58
C ASN A 166 -6.03 -1.31 46.31
N ALA A 167 -5.18 -2.07 45.59
CA ALA A 167 -5.57 -2.72 44.35
C ALA A 167 -6.53 -3.90 44.62
N PRO A 168 -7.71 -3.96 43.96
CA PRO A 168 -8.61 -5.09 44.08
C PRO A 168 -7.93 -6.39 43.57
N PRO A 169 -7.91 -7.50 44.34
CA PRO A 169 -7.23 -8.73 43.94
C PRO A 169 -7.74 -9.33 42.62
N GLN A 170 -9.01 -9.10 42.31
CA GLN A 170 -9.66 -9.57 41.09
C GLN A 170 -9.22 -8.81 39.84
N MET A 171 -8.71 -7.58 39.99
CA MET A 171 -8.36 -6.71 38.86
C MET A 171 -7.11 -7.20 38.14
N GLN A 172 -6.16 -7.81 38.85
CA GLN A 172 -4.88 -8.27 38.29
C GLN A 172 -5.09 -9.34 37.20
N GLY A 173 -5.92 -10.35 37.46
CA GLY A 173 -6.19 -11.43 36.52
C GLY A 173 -6.93 -10.96 35.26
N VAL A 174 -7.94 -10.10 35.45
CA VAL A 174 -8.72 -9.53 34.34
C VAL A 174 -7.84 -8.64 33.46
N MET A 175 -7.04 -7.76 34.08
CA MET A 175 -6.17 -6.84 33.35
C MET A 175 -5.09 -7.57 32.57
N THR A 176 -4.46 -8.60 33.18
CA THR A 176 -3.48 -9.46 32.48
C THR A 176 -4.11 -10.14 31.27
N GLY A 177 -5.31 -10.71 31.43
CA GLY A 177 -6.03 -11.36 30.34
C GLY A 177 -6.38 -10.41 29.18
N VAL A 178 -6.91 -9.23 29.50
CA VAL A 178 -7.24 -8.19 28.50
C VAL A 178 -5.98 -7.71 27.78
N MET A 179 -4.88 -7.50 28.50
CA MET A 179 -3.62 -7.04 27.91
C MET A 179 -3.01 -8.10 26.99
N VAL A 180 -2.94 -9.36 27.41
CA VAL A 180 -2.44 -10.47 26.56
C VAL A 180 -3.28 -10.59 25.28
N ALA A 181 -4.62 -10.53 25.40
CA ALA A 181 -5.50 -10.55 24.25
C ALA A 181 -5.27 -9.35 23.32
N THR A 182 -5.03 -8.16 23.87
CA THR A 182 -4.74 -6.94 23.12
C THR A 182 -3.41 -7.03 22.38
N ILE A 183 -2.36 -7.54 23.02
CA ILE A 183 -1.04 -7.77 22.41
C ILE A 183 -1.19 -8.78 21.25
N ALA A 184 -1.85 -9.92 21.48
CA ALA A 184 -2.06 -10.93 20.46
C ALA A 184 -2.83 -10.38 19.25
N MET A 185 -3.92 -9.64 19.51
CA MET A 185 -4.70 -8.98 18.47
C MET A 185 -3.87 -7.97 17.68
N THR A 186 -3.07 -7.15 18.38
CA THR A 186 -2.20 -6.14 17.76
C THR A 186 -1.15 -6.79 16.85
N VAL A 187 -0.55 -7.90 17.29
CA VAL A 187 0.44 -8.64 16.50
C VAL A 187 -0.20 -9.25 15.25
N ILE A 188 -1.31 -9.97 15.40
CA ILE A 188 -2.00 -10.63 14.28
C ILE A 188 -2.47 -9.60 13.26
N TRP A 189 -3.18 -8.57 13.73
CA TRP A 189 -3.69 -7.51 12.87
C TRP A 189 -2.56 -6.70 12.22
N GLY A 190 -1.51 -6.38 12.98
CA GLY A 190 -0.34 -5.66 12.51
C GLY A 190 0.42 -6.40 11.42
N LEU A 191 0.59 -7.71 11.56
CA LEU A 191 1.21 -8.55 10.53
C LEU A 191 0.31 -8.68 9.29
N ALA A 192 -0.97 -9.00 9.48
CA ALA A 192 -1.91 -9.16 8.36
C ALA A 192 -2.00 -7.87 7.53
N TRP A 193 -2.23 -6.72 8.17
CA TRP A 193 -2.33 -5.43 7.50
C TRP A 193 -0.98 -4.94 6.97
N GLY A 194 0.09 -5.14 7.73
CA GLY A 194 1.44 -4.69 7.37
C GLY A 194 2.05 -5.45 6.19
N CYS A 195 1.64 -6.71 5.99
CA CYS A 195 2.13 -7.59 4.93
C CYS A 195 1.15 -7.75 3.75
N ALA A 196 -0.11 -7.31 3.86
CA ALA A 196 -1.10 -7.47 2.79
C ALA A 196 -0.65 -6.87 1.44
N LEU A 197 -0.26 -5.58 1.43
CA LEU A 197 0.20 -4.90 0.21
C LEU A 197 1.49 -5.51 -0.39
N PRO A 198 2.59 -5.73 0.38
CA PRO A 198 3.79 -6.32 -0.20
C PRO A 198 3.57 -7.77 -0.67
N ALA A 199 2.78 -8.58 0.04
CA ALA A 199 2.42 -9.92 -0.41
C ALA A 199 1.62 -9.88 -1.71
N PHE A 200 0.64 -8.96 -1.82
CA PHE A 200 -0.10 -8.73 -3.05
C PHE A 200 0.82 -8.37 -4.22
N LEU A 201 1.77 -7.44 -4.04
CA LEU A 201 2.71 -7.06 -5.10
C LEU A 201 3.58 -8.23 -5.55
N LEU A 202 4.10 -9.03 -4.61
CA LEU A 202 4.90 -10.23 -4.92
C LEU A 202 4.11 -11.25 -5.74
N ILE A 203 2.87 -11.56 -5.32
CA ILE A 203 1.98 -12.48 -6.04
C ILE A 203 1.56 -11.89 -7.39
N TRP A 204 1.36 -10.58 -7.48
CA TRP A 204 0.96 -9.93 -8.73
C TRP A 204 2.08 -9.98 -9.77
N PHE A 205 3.31 -9.64 -9.38
CA PHE A 205 4.48 -9.66 -10.26
C PHE A 205 5.04 -11.06 -10.54
N SER A 206 4.58 -12.10 -9.86
CA SER A 206 4.90 -13.48 -10.23
C SER A 206 4.07 -14.00 -11.42
N ARG A 207 2.96 -13.34 -11.77
CA ARG A 207 2.08 -13.75 -12.86
C ARG A 207 2.74 -13.58 -14.24
N ALA A 208 2.72 -14.64 -15.05
CA ALA A 208 3.32 -14.65 -16.39
C ALA A 208 2.80 -13.52 -17.30
N LYS A 209 1.49 -13.25 -17.29
CA LYS A 209 0.88 -12.15 -18.07
C LYS A 209 1.44 -10.78 -17.70
N VAL A 210 1.66 -10.54 -16.40
CA VAL A 210 2.25 -9.29 -15.90
C VAL A 210 3.70 -9.19 -16.32
N ASN A 211 4.46 -10.27 -16.20
CA ASN A 211 5.87 -10.31 -16.61
C ASN A 211 6.05 -10.07 -18.12
N ALA A 212 5.17 -10.63 -18.96
CA ALA A 212 5.18 -10.37 -20.39
C ALA A 212 4.95 -8.88 -20.72
N GLU A 213 3.99 -8.23 -20.06
CA GLU A 213 3.74 -6.80 -20.24
C GLU A 213 4.91 -5.93 -19.76
N VAL A 214 5.50 -6.25 -18.61
CA VAL A 214 6.71 -5.55 -18.10
C VAL A 214 7.88 -5.72 -19.08
N GLY A 215 8.04 -6.90 -19.68
CA GLY A 215 9.05 -7.15 -20.71
C GLY A 215 8.87 -6.25 -21.94
N ARG A 216 7.61 -6.00 -22.36
CA ARG A 216 7.28 -5.06 -23.44
C ARG A 216 7.62 -3.60 -23.12
N TRP A 217 7.92 -3.25 -21.87
CA TRP A 217 8.34 -1.89 -21.52
C TRP A 217 9.82 -1.65 -21.84
N ALA A 218 10.66 -2.68 -21.72
CA ALA A 218 12.08 -2.60 -22.04
C ALA A 218 12.30 -2.37 -23.56
N SER A 219 11.53 -3.05 -24.42
CA SER A 219 11.64 -2.89 -25.87
C SER A 219 11.24 -1.49 -26.34
N ARG A 220 10.21 -0.88 -25.75
CA ARG A 220 9.73 0.46 -26.11
C ARG A 220 10.72 1.59 -25.78
N GLN A 221 11.60 1.40 -24.78
CA GLN A 221 12.57 2.44 -24.41
C GLN A 221 13.71 2.56 -25.43
N HIS A 222 14.11 1.45 -26.05
CA HIS A 222 15.20 1.46 -27.03
C HIS A 222 14.81 2.20 -28.31
N GLY A 223 13.55 2.12 -28.75
CA GLY A 223 13.08 2.79 -29.96
C GLY A 223 12.82 4.30 -29.84
N ARG A 224 13.07 4.94 -28.68
CA ARG A 224 12.94 6.40 -28.51
C ARG A 224 14.26 7.17 -28.61
N ILE A 225 15.39 6.46 -28.63
CA ILE A 225 16.73 7.06 -28.60
C ILE A 225 17.41 6.98 -29.99
N SER A 226 16.84 6.21 -30.92
CA SER A 226 17.17 6.17 -32.34
C SER A 226 16.41 7.23 -33.13
#